data_AF-E1YBC3-F1
#
_entry.id   AF-E1YBC3-F1
#
_cell.length_a   1.000
_cell.length_b   1.000
_cell.length_c   1.000
_cell.angle_alpha   90.00
_cell.angle_beta   90.00
_cell.angle_gamma   90.00
#
_symmetry.space_group_name_H-M   'P 1'
#
loop_
_entity.id
_entity.type
_entity.pdbx_description
1 polymer ?
#
loop_
_entity_poly.entity_id
_entity_poly.type
_entity_poly.pdbx_seq_one_letter_code
_entity_poly.pdbx_strand_id
1 'polypeptide(L)'
;MSGCNDNTSQKKPEIAKIVFPESFTFFDLGSNAVLSEVVINRLSKQLGSYAVEKMTTLDLSLRDKLFFNNNFPGLYELNRKLNDETGARVEHNITNLIFRYPENQNTPFDNVKLIFSNHTNKPLLFSVTSRKKGGDILNVLKEKYGEPLMVKWNDGKSTSWAWEKNSDFLIFSAIPEGGNFEYGIMIYFVNNIKYLLEIEQNAVEKKEAERKKAGQTAF
;
A
#
# COMPACT_ATOMS: atom_id res chain seq x y z
N MET A 1 26.09 -2.83 47.51
CA MET A 1 25.02 -2.57 46.52
C MET A 1 25.69 -2.04 45.26
N SER A 2 26.02 -2.94 44.32
CA SER A 2 26.64 -2.57 43.04
C SER A 2 25.58 -2.61 41.96
N GLY A 3 25.31 -1.46 41.35
CA GLY A 3 24.42 -1.33 40.22
C GLY A 3 25.16 -1.60 38.90
N CYS A 4 24.68 -2.58 38.14
CA CYS A 4 24.95 -2.70 36.71
C CYS A 4 23.79 -2.06 35.97
N ASN A 5 24.06 -0.98 35.26
CA ASN A 5 23.11 -0.30 34.38
C ASN A 5 23.51 -0.64 32.94
N ASP A 6 23.03 -1.78 32.43
CA ASP A 6 23.22 -2.17 31.03
C ASP A 6 22.28 -1.36 30.15
N ASN A 7 22.77 -0.21 29.71
CA ASN A 7 22.07 0.65 28.76
C ASN A 7 22.42 0.20 27.33
N THR A 8 21.90 -0.95 26.90
CA THR A 8 21.92 -1.35 25.48
C THR A 8 20.93 -0.48 24.71
N SER A 9 21.36 0.72 24.31
CA SER A 9 20.71 1.48 23.26
C SER A 9 20.83 0.70 21.96
N GLN A 10 19.80 -0.10 21.66
CA GLN A 10 19.60 -0.71 20.34
C GLN A 10 19.55 0.43 19.32
N LYS A 11 20.62 0.58 18.52
CA LYS A 11 20.65 1.48 17.37
C LYS A 11 19.45 1.13 16.48
N LYS A 12 18.46 2.05 16.43
CA LYS A 12 17.40 2.04 15.42
C LYS A 12 18.10 1.99 14.06
N PRO A 13 17.84 0.99 13.20
CA PRO A 13 18.63 0.82 12.00
C PRO A 13 18.39 2.03 11.07
N GLU A 14 19.36 2.34 10.22
CA GLU A 14 19.44 3.49 9.31
C GLU A 14 18.40 3.42 8.15
N ILE A 15 17.19 2.96 8.47
CA ILE A 15 16.07 2.62 7.56
C ILE A 15 15.43 3.88 6.95
N ALA A 16 15.61 5.04 7.56
CA ALA A 16 14.99 6.29 7.13
C ALA A 16 15.64 6.96 5.90
N LYS A 17 16.75 6.43 5.36
CA LYS A 17 17.52 7.10 4.29
C LYS A 17 17.30 6.57 2.87
N ILE A 18 16.58 5.47 2.67
CA ILE A 18 16.39 4.94 1.31
C ILE A 18 15.44 5.85 0.55
N VAL A 19 15.88 6.44 -0.55
CA VAL A 19 15.07 7.24 -1.47
C VAL A 19 14.84 6.42 -2.73
N PHE A 20 13.58 6.27 -3.15
CA PHE A 20 13.20 5.60 -4.37
C PHE A 20 12.96 6.62 -5.50
N PRO A 21 12.99 6.23 -6.78
CA PRO A 21 12.62 7.15 -7.85
C PRO A 21 11.18 7.65 -7.70
N GLU A 22 10.93 8.94 -7.99
CA GLU A 22 9.60 9.52 -7.91
C GLU A 22 8.64 8.92 -8.93
N SER A 23 7.39 8.66 -8.54
CA SER A 23 6.39 8.02 -9.40
C SER A 23 5.04 8.75 -9.37
N PHE A 24 3.95 8.04 -9.10
CA PHE A 24 2.60 8.56 -8.99
C PHE A 24 2.39 9.26 -7.65
N THR A 25 1.40 10.16 -7.63
CA THR A 25 1.06 10.95 -6.44
C THR A 25 -0.45 11.00 -6.23
N PHE A 26 -0.86 10.99 -4.96
CA PHE A 26 -2.23 11.25 -4.53
C PHE A 26 -2.21 12.25 -3.37
N PHE A 27 -2.90 13.40 -3.51
CA PHE A 27 -2.80 14.51 -2.55
C PHE A 27 -1.33 14.88 -2.20
N ASP A 28 -0.50 14.98 -3.24
CA ASP A 28 0.94 15.26 -3.16
C ASP A 28 1.76 14.25 -2.34
N LEU A 29 1.22 13.04 -2.14
CA LEU A 29 1.94 11.92 -1.52
C LEU A 29 2.44 10.99 -2.62
N GLY A 30 3.75 11.01 -2.86
CA GLY A 30 4.46 10.09 -3.76
C GLY A 30 5.30 9.06 -3.02
N SER A 31 6.11 8.30 -3.76
CA SER A 31 6.86 7.12 -3.26
C SER A 31 7.77 7.44 -2.07
N ASN A 32 8.22 8.68 -1.92
CA ASN A 32 9.08 9.11 -0.80
C ASN A 32 8.37 9.95 0.27
N ALA A 33 7.06 10.16 0.16
CA ALA A 33 6.31 10.86 1.19
C ALA A 33 6.42 10.14 2.54
N VAL A 34 6.57 10.91 3.61
CA VAL A 34 6.71 10.39 4.97
C VAL A 34 5.44 10.70 5.75
N LEU A 35 4.80 9.65 6.27
CA LEU A 35 3.68 9.78 7.18
C LEU A 35 4.11 10.54 8.43
N SER A 36 3.48 11.68 8.65
CA SER A 36 3.74 12.60 9.76
C SER A 36 2.43 13.22 10.21
N GLU A 37 2.42 13.81 11.41
CA GLU A 37 1.25 14.52 11.91
C GLU A 37 0.81 15.66 10.99
N VAL A 38 1.76 16.37 10.36
CA VAL A 38 1.47 17.41 9.37
C VAL A 38 0.73 16.85 8.16
N VAL A 39 1.18 15.71 7.63
CA VAL A 39 0.51 15.02 6.51
C VAL A 39 -0.89 14.56 6.91
N ILE A 40 -1.04 13.97 8.10
CA ILE A 40 -2.33 13.51 8.63
C ILE A 40 -3.31 14.68 8.77
N ASN A 41 -2.87 15.79 9.36
CA ASN A 41 -3.69 16.99 9.53
C ASN A 41 -4.06 17.65 8.21
N ARG A 42 -3.20 17.58 7.19
CA ARG A 42 -3.53 18.06 5.85
C ARG A 42 -4.60 17.17 5.21
N LEU A 43 -4.40 15.86 5.25
CA LEU A 43 -5.35 14.90 4.70
C LEU A 43 -6.72 15.00 5.39
N SER A 44 -6.78 15.14 6.72
CA SER A 44 -8.05 15.25 7.43
C SER A 44 -8.83 16.52 7.08
N LYS A 45 -8.15 17.63 6.78
CA LYS A 45 -8.80 18.84 6.26
C LYS A 45 -9.39 18.64 4.86
N GLN A 46 -8.82 17.76 4.04
CA GLN A 46 -9.22 17.55 2.65
C GLN A 46 -10.19 16.37 2.47
N LEU A 47 -10.10 15.35 3.31
CA LEU A 47 -10.81 14.08 3.20
C LEU A 47 -11.73 13.82 4.40
N GLY A 48 -11.68 14.65 5.44
CA GLY A 48 -12.53 14.55 6.63
C GLY A 48 -11.95 13.63 7.71
N SER A 49 -12.84 13.13 8.56
CA SER A 49 -12.48 12.23 9.66
C SER A 49 -11.91 10.90 9.15
N TYR A 50 -10.95 10.35 9.88
CA TYR A 50 -10.30 9.09 9.54
C TYR A 50 -10.26 8.12 10.70
N ALA A 51 -10.19 6.83 10.38
CA ALA A 51 -9.82 5.77 11.29
C ALA A 51 -8.36 5.36 11.07
N VAL A 52 -7.73 4.83 12.12
CA VAL A 52 -6.36 4.30 12.07
C VAL A 52 -6.41 2.83 12.45
N GLU A 53 -5.86 1.98 11.58
CA GLU A 53 -5.60 0.57 11.89
C GLU A 53 -4.09 0.32 11.82
N LYS A 54 -3.58 -0.52 12.72
CA LYS A 54 -2.15 -0.89 12.78
C LYS A 54 -2.02 -2.39 12.85
N MET A 55 -0.86 -2.92 12.43
CA MET A 55 -0.58 -4.36 12.47
C MET A 55 -1.64 -5.17 11.73
N THR A 56 -1.82 -4.92 10.42
CA THR A 56 -2.86 -5.57 9.61
C THR A 56 -2.25 -6.32 8.44
N THR A 57 -3.08 -7.08 7.73
CA THR A 57 -2.74 -7.67 6.43
C THR A 57 -2.55 -6.58 5.37
N LEU A 58 -1.74 -6.89 4.35
CA LEU A 58 -1.58 -6.08 3.14
C LEU A 58 -2.02 -6.89 1.93
N ASP A 59 -3.23 -6.61 1.45
CA ASP A 59 -3.79 -7.24 0.25
C ASP A 59 -3.66 -6.28 -0.93
N LEU A 60 -2.92 -6.70 -1.94
CA LEU A 60 -2.68 -5.98 -3.19
C LEU A 60 -3.69 -6.36 -4.28
N SER A 61 -4.55 -7.35 -4.03
CA SER A 61 -5.39 -7.95 -5.07
C SER A 61 -6.44 -6.97 -5.62
N LEU A 62 -6.69 -7.12 -6.91
CA LEU A 62 -7.90 -6.60 -7.54
C LEU A 62 -9.04 -7.60 -7.35
N ARG A 63 -10.29 -7.13 -7.55
CA ARG A 63 -11.51 -7.91 -7.31
C ARG A 63 -11.51 -9.28 -8.00
N ASP A 64 -11.02 -9.38 -9.24
CA ASP A 64 -10.87 -10.65 -9.97
C ASP A 64 -9.41 -11.14 -9.90
N LYS A 65 -9.19 -12.27 -9.22
CA LYS A 65 -7.86 -12.87 -9.02
C LYS A 65 -7.23 -13.39 -10.31
N LEU A 66 -8.03 -13.94 -11.23
CA LEU A 66 -7.52 -14.50 -12.49
C LEU A 66 -7.07 -13.36 -13.41
N PHE A 67 -7.88 -12.30 -13.49
CA PHE A 67 -7.53 -11.06 -14.17
C PHE A 67 -6.25 -10.46 -13.59
N PHE A 68 -6.14 -10.38 -12.26
CA PHE A 68 -4.98 -9.82 -11.58
C PHE A 68 -3.69 -10.61 -11.89
N ASN A 69 -3.74 -11.95 -11.82
CA ASN A 69 -2.60 -12.79 -12.17
C ASN A 69 -2.17 -12.64 -13.63
N ASN A 70 -3.14 -12.67 -14.56
CA ASN A 70 -2.84 -12.65 -15.99
C ASN A 70 -2.29 -11.31 -16.49
N ASN A 71 -2.71 -10.20 -15.89
CA ASN A 71 -2.37 -8.85 -16.37
C ASN A 71 -1.34 -8.13 -15.50
N PHE A 72 -1.22 -8.49 -14.23
CA PHE A 72 -0.28 -7.89 -13.29
C PHE A 72 0.50 -8.96 -12.50
N PRO A 73 1.17 -9.92 -13.18
CA PRO A 73 1.80 -11.06 -12.52
C PRO A 73 2.86 -10.65 -11.47
N GLY A 74 3.57 -9.55 -11.70
CA GLY A 74 4.53 -9.03 -10.71
C GLY A 74 3.87 -8.56 -9.41
N LEU A 75 2.71 -7.91 -9.48
CA LEU A 75 1.92 -7.53 -8.30
C LEU A 75 1.27 -8.75 -7.64
N TYR A 76 0.82 -9.72 -8.44
CA TYR A 76 0.28 -10.98 -7.95
C TYR A 76 1.30 -11.77 -7.12
N GLU A 77 2.53 -11.90 -7.62
CA GLU A 77 3.62 -12.55 -6.90
C GLU A 77 4.02 -11.80 -5.62
N LEU A 78 4.01 -10.46 -5.63
CA LEU A 78 4.19 -9.68 -4.40
C LEU A 78 3.06 -9.93 -3.40
N ASN A 79 1.82 -10.03 -3.86
CA ASN A 79 0.68 -10.34 -2.99
C ASN A 79 0.83 -11.71 -2.32
N ARG A 80 1.33 -12.72 -3.06
CA ARG A 80 1.62 -14.05 -2.52
C ARG A 80 2.78 -14.06 -1.52
N LYS A 81 3.75 -13.15 -1.64
CA LYS A 81 4.83 -13.03 -0.64
C LYS A 81 4.37 -12.34 0.64
N LEU A 82 3.40 -11.44 0.53
CA LEU A 82 2.81 -10.75 1.68
C LEU A 82 1.84 -11.65 2.45
N ASN A 83 1.13 -12.53 1.76
CA ASN A 83 0.04 -13.31 2.34
C ASN A 83 0.34 -14.80 2.23
N ASP A 84 0.03 -15.54 3.31
CA ASP A 84 0.25 -16.98 3.32
C ASP A 84 -0.69 -17.70 2.33
N GLU A 85 -0.13 -18.65 1.56
CA GLU A 85 -0.86 -19.36 0.51
C GLU A 85 -1.97 -20.28 1.06
N THR A 86 -1.86 -20.71 2.31
CA THR A 86 -2.89 -21.49 3.01
C THR A 86 -4.05 -20.63 3.51
N GLY A 87 -3.93 -19.31 3.37
CA GLY A 87 -4.91 -18.33 3.85
C GLY A 87 -4.69 -17.92 5.31
N ALA A 88 -3.57 -18.31 5.92
CA ALA A 88 -3.23 -17.82 7.25
C ALA A 88 -3.07 -16.30 7.25
N ARG A 89 -3.55 -15.64 8.30
CA ARG A 89 -3.44 -14.20 8.44
C ARG A 89 -1.99 -13.82 8.71
N VAL A 90 -1.39 -13.08 7.78
CA VAL A 90 -0.04 -12.50 7.95
C VAL A 90 -0.21 -11.01 8.26
N GLU A 91 0.19 -10.60 9.46
CA GLU A 91 0.16 -9.19 9.86
C GLU A 91 1.52 -8.54 9.61
N HIS A 92 1.48 -7.36 9.00
CA HIS A 92 2.65 -6.56 8.71
C HIS A 92 2.71 -5.35 9.64
N ASN A 93 3.91 -4.83 9.88
CA ASN A 93 4.09 -3.63 10.67
C ASN A 93 3.75 -2.36 9.85
N ILE A 94 2.46 -2.17 9.62
CA ILE A 94 1.89 -1.11 8.77
C ILE A 94 0.86 -0.26 9.53
N THR A 95 0.54 0.91 8.97
CA THR A 95 -0.56 1.78 9.39
C THR A 95 -1.48 2.05 8.20
N ASN A 96 -2.78 1.80 8.39
CA ASN A 96 -3.85 2.21 7.47
C ASN A 96 -4.47 3.51 7.98
N LEU A 97 -4.54 4.54 7.14
CA LEU A 97 -5.45 5.68 7.32
C LEU A 97 -6.68 5.45 6.44
N ILE A 98 -7.86 5.41 7.05
CA ILE A 98 -9.11 5.10 6.35
C ILE A 98 -10.06 6.30 6.50
N PHE A 99 -10.29 6.99 5.40
CA PHE A 99 -11.27 8.07 5.30
C PHE A 99 -12.56 7.49 4.72
N ARG A 100 -13.57 7.36 5.57
CA ARG A 100 -14.92 6.95 5.16
C ARG A 100 -15.73 8.21 4.90
N TYR A 101 -16.39 8.26 3.76
CA TYR A 101 -17.25 9.37 3.35
C TYR A 101 -16.54 10.72 3.05
N PRO A 102 -15.40 10.75 2.33
CA PRO A 102 -14.73 11.99 1.97
C PRO A 102 -15.56 12.85 1.00
N GLU A 103 -16.65 12.35 0.42
CA GLU A 103 -17.63 13.13 -0.34
C GLU A 103 -18.26 14.27 0.48
N ASN A 104 -18.31 14.14 1.81
CA ASN A 104 -18.76 15.21 2.71
C ASN A 104 -17.82 16.43 2.70
N GLN A 105 -16.63 16.29 2.12
CA GLN A 105 -15.67 17.37 1.88
C GLN A 105 -15.64 17.81 0.41
N ASN A 106 -16.73 17.59 -0.34
CA ASN A 106 -16.86 17.90 -1.78
C ASN A 106 -15.82 17.19 -2.67
N THR A 107 -15.28 16.06 -2.23
CA THR A 107 -14.40 15.23 -3.06
C THR A 107 -15.21 14.25 -3.91
N PRO A 108 -14.67 13.75 -5.04
CA PRO A 108 -15.37 12.74 -5.84
C PRO A 108 -15.27 11.32 -5.24
N PHE A 109 -14.62 11.13 -4.10
CA PHE A 109 -14.30 9.81 -3.54
C PHE A 109 -15.35 9.37 -2.51
N ASP A 110 -15.59 8.07 -2.41
CA ASP A 110 -16.45 7.46 -1.38
C ASP A 110 -15.62 6.79 -0.26
N ASN A 111 -14.44 6.30 -0.59
CA ASN A 111 -13.51 5.70 0.36
C ASN A 111 -12.07 5.99 -0.07
N VAL A 112 -11.22 6.34 0.90
CA VAL A 112 -9.77 6.46 0.70
C VAL A 112 -9.07 5.67 1.81
N LYS A 113 -8.30 4.66 1.43
CA LYS A 113 -7.40 3.91 2.31
C LYS A 113 -5.95 4.15 1.89
N LEU A 114 -5.17 4.73 2.78
CA LEU A 114 -3.73 4.99 2.58
C LEU A 114 -2.93 4.10 3.53
N ILE A 115 -2.07 3.24 2.97
CA ILE A 115 -1.30 2.26 3.75
C ILE A 115 0.17 2.67 3.76
N PHE A 116 0.79 2.70 4.93
CA PHE A 116 2.19 3.07 5.15
C PHE A 116 2.94 1.99 5.93
N SER A 117 4.23 1.81 5.63
CA SER A 117 5.12 0.98 6.44
C SER A 117 5.51 1.72 7.72
N ASN A 118 5.42 1.08 8.88
CA ASN A 118 5.91 1.67 10.13
C ASN A 118 7.44 1.56 10.28
N HIS A 119 8.13 0.85 9.37
CA HIS A 119 9.59 0.80 9.34
C HIS A 119 10.18 2.07 8.74
N THR A 120 9.57 2.59 7.66
CA THR A 120 10.06 3.75 6.90
C THR A 120 9.13 4.97 6.97
N ASN A 121 7.90 4.80 7.46
CA ASN A 121 6.79 5.74 7.33
C ASN A 121 6.43 6.10 5.87
N LYS A 122 6.86 5.29 4.90
CA LYS A 122 6.60 5.51 3.47
C LYS A 122 5.37 4.75 2.98
N PRO A 123 4.69 5.24 1.92
CA PRO A 123 3.47 4.63 1.43
C PRO A 123 3.74 3.29 0.76
N LEU A 124 2.80 2.35 0.91
CA LEU A 124 2.84 1.01 0.33
C LEU A 124 1.76 0.86 -0.74
N LEU A 125 0.53 1.22 -0.39
CA LEU A 125 -0.64 1.10 -1.24
C LEU A 125 -1.63 2.21 -0.92
N PHE A 126 -2.09 2.92 -1.95
CA PHE A 126 -3.26 3.77 -1.85
C PHE A 126 -4.41 3.13 -2.62
N SER A 127 -5.56 2.99 -1.96
CA SER A 127 -6.78 2.42 -2.54
C SER A 127 -7.91 3.42 -2.35
N VAL A 128 -8.52 3.80 -3.46
CA VAL A 128 -9.59 4.81 -3.47
C VAL A 128 -10.76 4.28 -4.28
N THR A 129 -11.97 4.47 -3.79
CA THR A 129 -13.18 4.16 -4.54
C THR A 129 -14.02 5.40 -4.78
N SER A 130 -14.74 5.40 -5.90
CA SER A 130 -15.68 6.43 -6.29
C SER A 130 -16.83 5.83 -7.09
N ARG A 131 -18.06 6.27 -6.83
CA ARG A 131 -19.28 5.90 -7.55
C ARG A 131 -19.74 7.03 -8.48
N LYS A 132 -18.99 8.13 -8.56
CA LYS A 132 -19.36 9.34 -9.30
C LYS A 132 -18.18 9.81 -10.16
N LYS A 133 -18.47 10.50 -11.27
CA LYS A 133 -17.46 11.21 -12.06
C LYS A 133 -16.26 10.37 -12.55
N GLY A 134 -16.45 9.07 -12.82
CA GLY A 134 -15.34 8.20 -13.26
C GLY A 134 -14.68 8.66 -14.57
N GLY A 135 -15.47 9.21 -15.51
CA GLY A 135 -14.93 9.81 -16.74
C GLY A 135 -14.01 11.00 -16.47
N ASP A 136 -14.40 11.90 -15.56
CA ASP A 136 -13.59 13.06 -15.18
C ASP A 136 -12.28 12.63 -14.50
N ILE A 137 -12.36 11.64 -13.60
CA ILE A 137 -11.17 11.07 -12.93
C ILE A 137 -10.20 10.48 -13.97
N LEU A 138 -10.70 9.66 -14.90
CA LEU A 138 -9.86 9.06 -15.94
C LEU A 138 -9.18 10.14 -16.80
N ASN A 139 -9.90 11.18 -17.20
CA ASN A 139 -9.35 12.28 -17.98
C ASN A 139 -8.23 13.00 -17.23
N VAL A 140 -8.42 13.30 -15.95
CA VAL A 140 -7.38 13.92 -15.09
C VAL A 140 -6.15 13.01 -14.98
N LEU A 141 -6.33 11.70 -14.84
CA LEU A 141 -5.20 10.75 -14.78
C LEU A 141 -4.45 10.69 -16.11
N LYS A 142 -5.16 10.71 -17.24
CA LYS A 142 -4.55 10.77 -18.58
C LYS A 142 -3.76 12.05 -18.81
N GLU A 143 -4.32 13.19 -18.42
CA GLU A 143 -3.64 14.49 -18.51
C GLU A 143 -2.36 14.50 -17.67
N LYS A 144 -2.42 13.94 -16.46
CA LYS A 144 -1.28 13.94 -15.52
C LYS A 144 -0.20 12.91 -15.84
N TYR A 145 -0.56 11.74 -16.34
CA TYR A 145 0.36 10.58 -16.46
C TYR A 145 0.49 10.02 -17.88
N GLY A 146 -0.19 10.61 -18.87
CA GLY A 146 -0.17 10.17 -20.26
C GLY A 146 -1.19 9.07 -20.57
N GLU A 147 -1.08 8.44 -21.73
CA GLU A 147 -2.00 7.38 -22.14
C GLU A 147 -1.74 6.06 -21.38
N PRO A 148 -2.78 5.43 -20.81
CA PRO A 148 -2.67 4.14 -20.13
C PRO A 148 -2.65 2.96 -21.09
N LEU A 149 -2.17 1.83 -20.59
CA LEU A 149 -2.55 0.53 -21.12
C LEU A 149 -4.00 0.21 -20.71
N MET A 150 -4.88 0.00 -21.68
CA MET A 150 -6.26 -0.42 -21.44
C MET A 150 -6.35 -1.95 -21.43
N VAL A 151 -6.97 -2.51 -20.39
CA VAL A 151 -7.12 -3.95 -20.20
C VAL A 151 -8.58 -4.26 -19.89
N LYS A 152 -9.21 -5.08 -20.73
CA LYS A 152 -10.57 -5.57 -20.49
C LYS A 152 -10.54 -6.78 -19.56
N TRP A 153 -11.50 -6.84 -18.66
CA TRP A 153 -11.65 -7.97 -17.76
C TRP A 153 -12.36 -9.14 -18.46
N ASN A 154 -12.23 -10.33 -17.90
CA ASN A 154 -12.85 -11.54 -18.45
C ASN A 154 -14.38 -11.53 -18.39
N ASP A 155 -14.98 -10.66 -17.54
CA ASP A 155 -16.43 -10.49 -17.42
C ASP A 155 -17.05 -9.71 -18.61
N GLY A 156 -16.22 -9.17 -19.51
CA GLY A 156 -16.62 -8.42 -20.69
C GLY A 156 -17.20 -7.03 -20.41
N LYS A 157 -17.31 -6.61 -19.14
CA LYS A 157 -17.93 -5.33 -18.75
C LYS A 157 -16.98 -4.43 -17.96
N SER A 158 -16.10 -5.01 -17.17
CA SER A 158 -15.11 -4.28 -16.40
C SER A 158 -13.90 -3.93 -17.27
N THR A 159 -13.34 -2.76 -17.04
CA THR A 159 -12.16 -2.27 -17.76
C THR A 159 -11.21 -1.60 -16.78
N SER A 160 -9.92 -1.88 -16.92
CA SER A 160 -8.86 -1.17 -16.23
C SER A 160 -7.99 -0.36 -17.20
N TRP A 161 -7.47 0.74 -16.70
CA TRP A 161 -6.47 1.60 -17.33
C TRP A 161 -5.27 1.64 -16.40
N ALA A 162 -4.13 1.17 -16.88
CA ALA A 162 -2.93 1.01 -16.09
C ALA A 162 -1.78 1.88 -16.61
N TRP A 163 -1.07 2.49 -15.67
CA TRP A 163 0.20 3.18 -15.90
C TRP A 163 1.28 2.49 -15.07
N GLU A 164 2.47 2.38 -15.65
CA GLU A 164 3.66 1.95 -14.94
C GLU A 164 4.70 3.07 -15.01
N LYS A 165 5.30 3.39 -13.86
CA LYS A 165 6.37 4.38 -13.78
C LYS A 165 7.32 4.01 -12.65
N ASN A 166 8.61 3.84 -12.99
CA ASN A 166 9.65 3.49 -12.03
C ASN A 166 9.32 2.25 -11.19
N SER A 167 8.74 1.23 -11.83
CA SER A 167 8.24 -0.02 -11.24
C SER A 167 7.00 0.08 -10.34
N ASP A 168 6.53 1.29 -10.04
CA ASP A 168 5.25 1.51 -9.36
C ASP A 168 4.10 1.43 -10.38
N PHE A 169 2.90 1.10 -9.92
CA PHE A 169 1.70 1.00 -10.76
C PHE A 169 0.62 1.97 -10.28
N LEU A 170 -0.07 2.59 -11.23
CA LEU A 170 -1.37 3.23 -11.03
C LEU A 170 -2.39 2.47 -11.88
N ILE A 171 -3.45 1.98 -11.25
CA ILE A 171 -4.53 1.25 -11.92
C ILE A 171 -5.85 1.95 -11.61
N PHE A 172 -6.52 2.44 -12.65
CA PHE A 172 -7.91 2.89 -12.58
C PHE A 172 -8.82 1.80 -13.14
N SER A 173 -9.88 1.42 -12.45
CA SER A 173 -10.80 0.37 -12.89
C SER A 173 -12.23 0.86 -12.85
N ALA A 174 -13.01 0.61 -13.90
CA ALA A 174 -14.46 0.75 -13.91
C ALA A 174 -15.07 -0.65 -13.84
N ILE A 175 -15.80 -0.92 -12.75
CA ILE A 175 -16.39 -2.23 -12.45
C ILE A 175 -17.92 -2.04 -12.29
N PRO A 176 -18.76 -2.76 -13.04
CA PRO A 176 -20.20 -2.67 -12.89
C PRO A 176 -20.66 -3.15 -11.50
N GLU A 177 -21.51 -2.36 -10.85
CA GLU A 177 -22.07 -2.62 -9.53
C GLU A 177 -23.54 -2.18 -9.50
N GLY A 178 -24.49 -3.11 -9.39
CA GLY A 178 -25.92 -2.79 -9.21
C GLY A 178 -26.55 -1.88 -10.28
N GLY A 179 -26.08 -1.95 -11.52
CA GLY A 179 -26.55 -1.10 -12.64
C GLY A 179 -25.80 0.22 -12.82
N ASN A 180 -24.86 0.55 -11.92
CA ASN A 180 -23.91 1.65 -12.05
C ASN A 180 -22.47 1.11 -12.19
N PHE A 181 -21.49 2.00 -12.20
CA PHE A 181 -20.08 1.64 -12.09
C PHE A 181 -19.51 2.10 -10.74
N GLU A 182 -18.76 1.21 -10.10
CA GLU A 182 -17.77 1.56 -9.09
C GLU A 182 -16.43 1.78 -9.80
N TYR A 183 -15.79 2.90 -9.47
CA TYR A 183 -14.49 3.29 -9.98
C TYR A 183 -13.44 3.10 -8.89
N GLY A 184 -12.45 2.26 -9.12
CA GLY A 184 -11.33 2.04 -8.22
C GLY A 184 -10.06 2.72 -8.73
N ILE A 185 -9.33 3.41 -7.86
CA ILE A 185 -7.97 3.91 -8.12
C ILE A 185 -7.04 3.20 -7.14
N MET A 186 -6.04 2.49 -7.67
CA MET A 186 -5.02 1.80 -6.88
C MET A 186 -3.65 2.34 -7.27
N ILE A 187 -2.85 2.78 -6.28
CA ILE A 187 -1.44 3.15 -6.48
C ILE A 187 -0.57 2.21 -5.66
N TYR A 188 0.25 1.41 -6.34
CA TYR A 188 1.16 0.44 -5.76
C TYR A 188 2.58 0.99 -5.75
N PHE A 189 3.12 1.23 -4.56
CA PHE A 189 4.51 1.65 -4.38
C PHE A 189 5.40 0.42 -4.24
N VAL A 190 5.65 -0.25 -5.37
CA VAL A 190 6.28 -1.56 -5.46
C VAL A 190 7.65 -1.59 -4.79
N ASN A 191 8.45 -0.53 -4.95
CA ASN A 191 9.77 -0.48 -4.30
C ASN A 191 9.65 -0.42 -2.77
N ASN A 192 8.69 0.33 -2.24
CA ASN A 192 8.42 0.38 -0.80
C ASN A 192 7.89 -0.97 -0.28
N ILE A 193 7.04 -1.66 -1.05
CA ILE A 193 6.51 -2.98 -0.71
C ILE A 193 7.62 -4.03 -0.66
N LYS A 194 8.50 -4.07 -1.67
CA LYS A 194 9.65 -4.99 -1.69
C LYS A 194 10.57 -4.75 -0.50
N TYR A 195 10.80 -3.49 -0.16
CA TYR A 195 11.64 -3.14 0.99
C TYR A 195 11.01 -3.51 2.34
N LEU A 196 9.67 -3.41 2.48
CA LEU A 196 8.96 -3.94 3.65
C LEU A 196 9.23 -5.45 3.82
N LEU A 197 9.02 -6.23 2.75
CA LEU A 197 9.25 -7.68 2.76
C LEU A 197 10.70 -8.03 3.15
N GLU A 198 11.68 -7.31 2.59
CA GLU A 198 13.10 -7.51 2.91
C GLU A 198 13.38 -7.29 4.41
N ILE A 199 12.86 -6.20 4.99
CA ILE A 199 13.06 -5.90 6.42
C ILE A 199 12.41 -6.98 7.30
N GLU A 200 11.18 -7.37 7.00
CA GLU A 200 10.44 -8.34 7.81
C GLU A 200 11.08 -9.74 7.71
N GLN A 201 11.50 -10.16 6.52
CA GLN A 201 12.20 -11.43 6.31
C GLN A 201 13.53 -11.47 7.08
N ASN A 202 14.35 -10.42 6.97
CA ASN A 202 15.62 -10.31 7.70
C ASN A 202 15.41 -10.36 9.23
N ALA A 203 14.30 -9.79 9.72
CA ALA A 203 13.96 -9.83 11.14
C ALA A 203 13.57 -11.24 11.62
N VAL A 204 12.86 -12.00 10.78
CA VAL A 204 12.52 -13.42 11.06
C VAL A 204 13.79 -14.26 11.10
N GLU A 205 14.64 -14.18 10.09
CA GLU A 205 15.89 -14.95 10.00
C GLU A 205 16.82 -14.68 11.18
N LYS A 206 16.95 -13.42 11.59
CA LYS A 206 17.75 -13.03 12.76
C LYS A 206 17.22 -13.66 14.05
N LYS A 207 15.89 -13.61 14.26
CA LYS A 207 15.26 -14.22 15.44
C LYS A 207 15.45 -15.73 15.47
N GLU A 208 15.39 -16.41 14.32
CA GLU A 208 15.64 -17.85 14.23
C GLU A 208 17.09 -18.21 14.52
N ALA A 209 18.05 -17.43 14.00
CA ALA A 209 19.46 -17.62 14.27
C ALA A 209 19.80 -17.43 15.76
N GLU A 210 19.20 -16.43 16.41
CA GLU A 210 19.34 -16.19 17.86
C GLU A 210 18.77 -17.36 18.68
N ARG A 211 17.60 -17.89 18.31
CA ARG A 211 17.00 -19.07 18.96
C ARG A 211 17.89 -20.31 18.84
N LYS A 212 18.47 -20.57 17.67
CA LYS A 212 19.39 -21.70 17.45
C LYS A 212 20.64 -21.58 18.31
N LYS A 213 21.24 -20.38 18.42
CA LYS A 213 22.41 -20.13 19.27
C LYS A 213 22.10 -20.35 20.76
N ALA A 214 20.98 -19.80 21.24
CA ALA A 214 20.56 -19.96 22.63
C ALA A 214 20.32 -21.44 23.00
N GLY A 215 19.75 -22.22 22.09
CA GLY A 215 19.57 -23.66 22.25
C GLY A 215 20.88 -24.43 22.34
N GLN A 216 21.93 -24.05 21.60
CA GLN A 216 23.25 -24.69 21.65
C GLN A 216 24.04 -24.39 22.93
N THR A 217 23.79 -23.25 23.56
CA THR A 217 24.44 -22.86 24.84
C THR A 217 23.72 -23.40 26.08
N ALA A 218 22.55 -24.01 25.93
CA ALA A 218 21.74 -24.55 27.03
C ALA A 218 22.01 -26.05 27.31
N PHE A 219 22.86 -26.69 26.50
CA PHE A 219 23.32 -28.07 26.63
C PHE A 219 24.85 -28.12 26.63
#